data_AF-A0AAE6QFP9-F1
#
_entry.id   AF-A0AAE6QFP9-F1
#
_cell.length_a   1.000
_cell.length_b   1.000
_cell.length_c   1.000
_cell.angle_alpha   90.00
_cell.angle_beta   90.00
_cell.angle_gamma   90.00
#
_symmetry.space_group_name_H-M   'P 1'
#
loop_
_entity.id
_entity.type
_entity.pdbx_description
1 polymer ?
#
loop_
_entity_poly.entity_id
_entity_poly.type
_entity_poly.pdbx_seq_one_letter_code
_entity_poly.pdbx_strand_id
1 'polypeptide(L)'
;MDYSFQIDRTTTVKVAGFNCSVPNDEGTRHLYSAGTSQVNMPVIADNMSACIAVACAAKNVDAGTGERMPGAKVRVFHLLPFRRKDLVPEEVLASVRDYLRTTKEQGLTLRVAMHGGNTEGDFSVSTADALKDLFANEGIPLEFDETCANRTSETLLGAVILYDNSTHFIKHLVAS
;
A
#
# COMPACT_ATOMS: atom_id res chain seq x y z
N MET A 1 -9.95 -15.49 -3.96
CA MET A 1 -8.79 -16.25 -3.43
C MET A 1 -7.66 -15.27 -3.25
N ASP A 2 -7.06 -15.28 -2.07
CA ASP A 2 -5.93 -14.41 -1.75
C ASP A 2 -4.71 -14.84 -2.58
N TYR A 3 -4.06 -13.87 -3.21
CA TYR A 3 -2.89 -14.15 -4.04
C TYR A 3 -1.66 -14.38 -3.14
N SER A 4 -1.05 -15.55 -3.30
CA SER A 4 0.20 -15.94 -2.64
C SER A 4 1.35 -15.81 -3.62
N PHE A 5 2.40 -15.09 -3.24
CA PHE A 5 3.57 -14.90 -4.07
C PHE A 5 4.69 -15.86 -3.67
N GLN A 6 5.19 -16.62 -4.64
CA GLN A 6 6.27 -17.58 -4.42
C GLN A 6 7.61 -16.84 -4.35
N ILE A 7 8.44 -17.20 -3.37
CA ILE A 7 9.78 -16.66 -3.19
C ILE A 7 10.80 -17.78 -3.11
N ASP A 8 11.99 -17.51 -3.64
CA ASP A 8 13.16 -18.36 -3.51
C ASP A 8 14.37 -17.53 -3.05
N ARG A 9 15.55 -18.17 -3.02
CA ARG A 9 16.81 -17.52 -2.62
C ARG A 9 17.28 -16.39 -3.55
N THR A 10 16.71 -16.27 -4.75
CA THR A 10 17.04 -15.25 -5.75
C THR A 10 16.05 -14.10 -5.77
N THR A 11 14.91 -14.27 -5.09
CA THR A 11 13.82 -13.29 -5.09
C THR A 11 14.22 -12.07 -4.26
N THR A 12 14.21 -10.89 -4.90
CA THR A 12 14.39 -9.62 -4.20
C THR A 12 13.05 -9.09 -3.73
N VAL A 13 12.90 -8.93 -2.42
CA VAL A 13 11.71 -8.34 -1.79
C VAL A 13 12.06 -6.94 -1.27
N LYS A 14 11.23 -5.95 -1.56
CA LYS A 14 11.32 -4.63 -0.93
C LYS A 14 10.36 -4.58 0.25
N VAL A 15 10.83 -4.06 1.39
CA VAL A 15 10.03 -4.00 2.61
C VAL A 15 9.78 -2.54 2.98
N ALA A 16 8.50 -2.17 3.11
CA ALA A 16 8.07 -0.94 3.73
C ALA A 16 8.08 -1.13 5.25
N GLY A 17 9.20 -0.75 5.86
CA GLY A 17 9.32 -0.65 7.30
C GLY A 17 8.83 0.70 7.81
N PHE A 18 8.83 0.84 9.12
CA PHE A 18 8.53 2.09 9.80
C PHE A 18 9.57 2.31 10.92
N ASN A 19 9.97 3.56 11.14
CA ASN A 19 10.86 3.95 12.25
C ASN A 19 10.15 4.93 13.19
N CYS A 20 9.88 4.51 14.43
CA CYS A 20 9.14 5.29 15.42
C CYS A 20 9.91 6.45 16.06
N SER A 21 11.21 6.54 15.79
CA SER A 21 12.10 7.57 16.31
C SER A 21 12.21 8.80 15.40
N VAL A 22 11.60 8.77 14.21
CA VAL A 22 11.64 9.88 13.25
C VAL A 22 10.23 10.48 13.14
N PRO A 23 10.03 11.77 13.44
CA PRO A 23 8.77 12.46 13.19
C PRO A 23 8.42 12.50 11.70
N ASN A 24 7.14 12.68 11.38
CA ASN A 24 6.71 13.01 10.03
C ASN A 24 6.81 14.51 9.78
N ASP A 25 7.39 14.86 8.65
CA ASP A 25 7.45 16.19 8.06
C ASP A 25 7.50 16.04 6.53
N GLU A 26 7.50 17.15 5.81
CA GLU A 26 7.58 17.17 4.35
C GLU A 26 8.79 16.39 3.80
N GLY A 27 9.93 16.43 4.52
CA GLY A 27 11.16 15.75 4.14
C GLY A 27 11.15 14.23 4.37
N THR A 28 10.29 13.74 5.26
CA THR A 28 10.26 12.34 5.71
C THR A 28 9.09 11.53 5.15
N ARG A 29 8.28 12.14 4.27
CA ARG A 29 7.15 11.54 3.54
C ARG A 29 7.45 10.18 2.87
N HIS A 30 8.69 9.94 2.47
CA HIS A 30 9.13 8.70 1.82
C HIS A 30 9.55 7.59 2.79
N LEU A 31 9.79 7.88 4.08
CA LEU A 31 10.39 6.95 5.04
C LEU A 31 9.50 5.76 5.40
N TYR A 32 8.21 5.85 5.11
CA TYR A 32 7.21 4.86 5.51
C TYR A 32 6.67 4.09 4.33
N SER A 33 7.35 4.14 3.19
CA SER A 33 6.92 3.42 2.01
C SER A 33 8.07 2.89 1.19
N ALA A 34 7.83 1.75 0.56
CA ALA A 34 8.70 1.21 -0.47
C ALA A 34 7.90 1.07 -1.76
N GLY A 35 8.58 1.11 -2.90
CA GLY A 35 7.92 0.98 -4.19
C GLY A 35 8.84 0.46 -5.28
N THR A 36 8.24 -0.01 -6.37
CA THR A 36 8.96 -0.48 -7.54
C THR A 36 8.12 -0.35 -8.81
N SER A 37 8.82 -0.21 -9.94
CA SER A 37 8.28 -0.40 -11.28
C SER A 37 8.84 -1.66 -11.95
N GLN A 38 9.65 -2.44 -11.23
CA GLN A 38 10.24 -3.67 -11.73
C GLN A 38 9.25 -4.83 -11.60
N VAL A 39 9.19 -5.66 -12.64
CA VAL A 39 8.41 -6.91 -12.63
C VAL A 39 9.04 -7.93 -11.68
N ASN A 40 8.21 -8.80 -11.14
CA ASN A 40 8.55 -9.89 -10.24
C ASN A 40 9.33 -9.48 -8.98
N MET A 41 9.17 -8.22 -8.55
CA MET A 41 9.77 -7.68 -7.34
C MET A 41 8.64 -7.29 -6.37
N PRO A 42 8.27 -8.14 -5.40
CA PRO A 42 7.23 -7.82 -4.45
C PRO A 42 7.68 -6.69 -3.52
N VAL A 43 6.73 -5.83 -3.18
CA VAL A 43 6.85 -4.82 -2.12
C VAL A 43 5.88 -5.20 -1.02
N ILE A 44 6.33 -5.30 0.23
CA ILE A 44 5.50 -5.75 1.35
C ILE A 44 5.64 -4.87 2.59
N ALA A 45 4.65 -4.90 3.46
CA ALA A 45 4.70 -4.47 4.86
C ALA A 45 4.16 -5.60 5.72
N ASP A 46 4.79 -5.87 6.86
CA ASP A 46 4.43 -6.95 7.78
C ASP A 46 4.42 -6.47 9.23
N ASN A 47 3.79 -7.24 10.12
CA ASN A 47 3.54 -6.89 11.51
C ASN A 47 2.63 -5.65 11.68
N MET A 48 1.50 -5.64 10.95
CA MET A 48 0.52 -4.54 10.96
C MET A 48 -0.39 -4.55 12.19
N SER A 49 0.17 -4.72 13.40
CA SER A 49 -0.56 -4.76 14.67
C SER A 49 -1.48 -3.53 14.84
N ALA A 50 -0.98 -2.43 15.40
CA ALA A 50 -1.73 -1.17 15.46
C ALA A 50 -1.60 -0.35 14.17
N CYS A 51 -0.55 -0.58 13.38
CA CYS A 51 -0.28 0.11 12.12
C CYS A 51 -1.28 -0.26 11.03
N ILE A 52 -1.44 0.62 10.04
CA ILE A 52 -2.21 0.35 8.82
C ILE A 52 -1.24 0.27 7.64
N ALA A 53 -1.26 -0.84 6.90
CA ALA A 53 -0.63 -0.91 5.60
C ALA A 53 -1.61 -0.42 4.52
N VAL A 54 -1.08 0.33 3.55
CA VAL A 54 -1.76 0.67 2.30
C VAL A 54 -0.91 0.19 1.14
N ALA A 55 -1.42 -0.78 0.38
CA ALA A 55 -0.80 -1.17 -0.89
C ALA A 55 -1.49 -0.45 -2.04
N CYS A 56 -0.71 0.24 -2.88
CA CYS A 56 -1.15 0.87 -4.10
C CYS A 56 -0.63 0.05 -5.29
N ALA A 57 -1.53 -0.27 -6.23
CA ALA A 57 -1.19 -0.97 -7.45
C ALA A 57 -1.72 -0.20 -8.66
N ALA A 58 -0.80 0.29 -9.49
CA ALA A 58 -1.09 1.08 -10.68
C ALA A 58 -0.73 0.28 -11.93
N LYS A 59 -1.67 0.15 -12.85
CA LYS A 59 -1.50 -0.55 -14.13
C LYS A 59 -1.40 0.48 -15.26
N ASN A 60 -0.54 0.20 -16.23
CA ASN A 60 -0.59 0.88 -17.52
C ASN A 60 -1.44 0.03 -18.47
N VAL A 61 -2.53 0.60 -18.95
CA VAL A 61 -3.47 -0.10 -19.83
C VAL A 61 -3.76 0.82 -21.00
N ASP A 62 -3.67 0.27 -22.22
CA ASP A 62 -4.04 1.00 -23.42
C ASP A 62 -5.54 1.33 -23.38
N ALA A 63 -5.88 2.61 -23.56
CA ALA A 63 -7.24 3.09 -23.43
C ALA A 63 -8.18 2.61 -24.55
N GLY A 64 -7.64 2.24 -25.71
CA GLY A 64 -8.40 1.77 -26.86
C GLY A 64 -8.59 0.25 -26.88
N THR A 65 -7.55 -0.50 -26.52
CA THR A 65 -7.55 -1.98 -26.62
C THR A 65 -7.75 -2.68 -25.28
N GLY A 66 -7.50 -2.00 -24.16
CA GLY A 66 -7.50 -2.62 -22.83
C GLY A 66 -6.27 -3.50 -22.57
N GLU A 67 -5.28 -3.49 -23.47
CA GLU A 67 -4.06 -4.29 -23.32
C GLU A 67 -3.15 -3.73 -22.22
N ARG A 68 -2.46 -4.64 -21.51
CA ARG A 68 -1.52 -4.27 -20.45
C ARG A 68 -0.20 -3.84 -21.06
N MET A 69 0.25 -2.64 -20.71
CA MET A 69 1.47 -2.04 -21.22
C MET A 69 2.56 -2.01 -20.14
N PRO A 70 3.85 -1.95 -20.52
CA PRO A 70 4.93 -1.67 -19.58
C PRO A 70 4.73 -0.35 -18.84
N GLY A 71 5.28 -0.23 -17.62
CA GLY A 71 5.22 1.01 -16.83
C GLY A 71 4.24 0.95 -15.65
N ALA A 72 3.74 -0.23 -15.30
CA ALA A 72 3.04 -0.45 -14.03
C ALA A 72 3.92 -0.07 -12.82
N LYS A 73 3.27 0.30 -11.71
CA LYS A 73 3.93 0.71 -10.47
C LYS A 73 3.22 0.12 -9.27
N VAL A 74 3.98 -0.29 -8.27
CA VAL A 74 3.43 -0.66 -6.96
C VAL A 74 4.17 0.08 -5.85
N ARG A 75 3.44 0.46 -4.80
CA ARG A 75 3.99 1.08 -3.59
C ARG A 75 3.20 0.60 -2.39
N VAL A 76 3.89 0.32 -1.30
CA VAL A 76 3.27 -0.01 -0.02
C VAL A 76 3.67 1.03 1.00
N PHE A 77 2.70 1.57 1.72
CA PHE A 77 2.88 2.45 2.87
C PHE A 77 2.64 1.66 4.16
N HIS A 78 3.47 1.88 5.17
CA HIS A 78 3.35 1.34 6.53
C HIS A 78 3.11 2.50 7.49
N LEU A 79 1.86 2.72 7.86
CA LEU A 79 1.42 3.94 8.54
C LEU A 79 1.17 3.68 10.03
N LEU A 80 1.77 4.51 10.88
CA LEU A 80 1.40 4.54 12.29
C LEU A 80 0.05 5.24 12.50
N PRO A 81 -0.67 4.89 13.57
CA PRO A 81 -1.96 5.52 13.81
C PRO A 81 -1.88 7.01 14.12
N PHE A 82 -2.75 7.78 13.48
CA PHE A 82 -2.81 9.24 13.49
C PHE A 82 -3.13 9.86 14.85
N ARG A 83 -3.58 9.06 15.83
CA ARG A 83 -3.71 9.51 17.22
C ARG A 83 -2.36 9.96 17.80
N ARG A 84 -1.24 9.48 17.25
CA ARG A 84 0.10 10.05 17.49
C ARG A 84 0.29 11.37 16.72
N LYS A 85 -0.17 12.47 17.31
CA LYS A 85 -0.11 13.81 16.69
C LYS A 85 1.32 14.30 16.37
N ASP A 86 2.31 13.78 17.07
CA ASP A 86 3.74 13.99 16.80
C ASP A 86 4.18 13.46 15.42
N LEU A 87 3.34 12.63 14.78
CA LEU A 87 3.51 12.11 13.43
C LEU A 87 2.76 12.92 12.38
N VAL A 88 2.36 14.15 12.70
CA VAL A 88 1.77 15.14 11.78
C VAL A 88 0.86 14.49 10.72
N PRO A 89 -0.29 13.90 11.11
CA PRO A 89 -1.12 13.06 10.24
C PRO A 89 -1.48 13.67 8.89
N GLU A 90 -1.67 14.99 8.84
CA GLU A 90 -1.99 15.71 7.60
C GLU A 90 -0.87 15.63 6.56
N GLU A 91 0.40 15.65 6.99
CA GLU A 91 1.55 15.51 6.10
C GLU A 91 1.65 14.09 5.54
N VAL A 92 1.28 13.09 6.34
CA VAL A 92 1.20 11.69 5.90
C VAL A 92 0.10 11.52 4.86
N LEU A 93 -1.09 12.05 5.13
CA LEU A 93 -2.21 12.03 4.19
C LEU A 93 -1.87 12.79 2.90
N ALA A 94 -1.20 13.95 2.99
CA ALA A 94 -0.71 14.69 1.84
C ALA A 94 0.29 13.86 1.02
N SER A 95 1.24 13.18 1.67
CA SER A 95 2.18 12.30 0.97
C SER A 95 1.49 11.17 0.20
N VAL A 96 0.49 10.51 0.81
CA VAL A 96 -0.26 9.45 0.13
C VAL A 96 -1.02 10.07 -1.05
N ARG A 97 -1.71 11.20 -0.83
CA ARG A 97 -2.46 11.94 -1.86
C ARG A 97 -1.60 12.32 -3.06
N ASP A 98 -0.43 12.92 -2.82
CA ASP A 98 0.49 13.36 -3.85
C ASP A 98 0.94 12.17 -4.71
N TYR A 99 1.28 11.04 -4.07
CA TYR A 99 1.61 9.81 -4.81
C TYR A 99 0.44 9.34 -5.69
N LEU A 100 -0.79 9.32 -5.17
CA LEU A 100 -1.97 8.90 -5.93
C LEU A 100 -2.19 9.82 -7.15
N ARG A 101 -2.14 11.15 -6.94
CA ARG A 101 -2.36 12.16 -7.99
C ARG A 101 -1.29 12.10 -9.06
N THR A 102 -0.01 12.13 -8.68
CA THR A 102 1.11 12.01 -9.63
C THR A 102 1.04 10.71 -10.43
N THR A 103 0.59 9.61 -9.81
CA THR A 103 0.46 8.33 -10.52
C THR A 103 -0.70 8.36 -11.53
N LYS A 104 -1.84 8.99 -11.19
CA LYS A 104 -2.96 9.20 -12.13
C LYS A 104 -2.59 10.14 -13.28
N GLU A 105 -1.85 11.22 -12.99
CA GLU A 105 -1.37 12.19 -13.99
C GLU A 105 -0.45 11.54 -15.02
N GLN A 106 0.23 10.45 -14.66
CA GLN A 106 1.01 9.62 -15.58
C GLN A 106 0.14 8.69 -16.45
N GLY A 107 -1.19 8.80 -16.38
CA GLY A 107 -2.14 7.99 -17.15
C GLY A 107 -2.36 6.59 -16.59
N LEU A 108 -1.87 6.29 -15.38
CA LEU A 108 -1.98 4.94 -14.81
C LEU A 108 -3.31 4.75 -14.07
N THR A 109 -3.91 3.57 -14.25
CA THR A 109 -5.12 3.17 -13.51
C THR A 109 -4.72 2.59 -12.16
N LEU A 110 -5.12 3.25 -11.08
CA LEU A 110 -4.70 2.93 -9.72
C LEU A 110 -5.84 2.31 -8.91
N ARG A 111 -5.49 1.34 -8.07
CA ARG A 111 -6.34 0.76 -7.03
C ARG A 111 -5.52 0.60 -5.75
N VAL A 112 -6.20 0.54 -4.61
CA VAL A 112 -5.57 0.39 -3.30
C VAL A 112 -6.18 -0.76 -2.52
N ALA A 113 -5.41 -1.26 -1.56
CA ALA A 113 -5.85 -2.24 -0.57
C ALA A 113 -5.32 -1.84 0.80
N MET A 114 -6.06 -2.18 1.86
CA MET A 114 -5.72 -1.83 3.24
C MET A 114 -5.73 -3.07 4.13
N HIS A 115 -4.79 -3.16 5.07
CA HIS A 115 -4.71 -4.23 6.05
C HIS A 115 -4.08 -3.73 7.36
N GLY A 116 -4.50 -4.31 8.50
CA GLY A 116 -3.89 -4.07 9.80
C GLY A 116 -4.77 -3.30 10.78
N GLY A 117 -4.14 -2.76 11.81
CA GLY A 117 -4.82 -2.00 12.84
C GLY A 117 -5.44 -2.90 13.90
N ASN A 118 -5.65 -2.32 15.08
CA ASN A 118 -6.27 -3.01 16.18
C ASN A 118 -7.76 -3.25 15.90
N THR A 119 -8.24 -4.44 16.20
CA THR A 119 -9.66 -4.80 16.10
C THR A 119 -10.52 -4.08 17.15
N GLU A 120 -9.89 -3.58 18.22
CA GLU A 120 -10.55 -2.89 19.33
C GLU A 120 -9.97 -1.48 19.57
N GLY A 121 -10.88 -0.57 19.93
CA GLY A 121 -10.56 0.81 20.28
C GLY A 121 -10.26 1.72 19.09
N ASP A 122 -10.31 3.03 19.32
CA ASP A 122 -10.15 4.04 18.27
C ASP A 122 -8.68 4.43 18.01
N PHE A 123 -7.72 3.57 18.37
CA PHE A 123 -6.32 3.88 18.09
C PHE A 123 -6.06 3.85 16.58
N SER A 124 -6.48 2.78 15.90
CA SER A 124 -6.29 2.56 14.46
C SER A 124 -7.48 2.99 13.60
N VAL A 125 -8.70 3.02 14.16
CA VAL A 125 -9.95 3.27 13.43
C VAL A 125 -9.96 4.63 12.75
N SER A 126 -9.70 5.72 13.50
CA SER A 126 -9.56 7.07 12.94
C SER A 126 -8.55 7.17 11.77
N THR A 127 -7.49 6.35 11.78
CA THR A 127 -6.50 6.32 10.70
C THR A 127 -7.05 5.62 9.46
N ALA A 128 -7.69 4.47 9.65
CA ALA A 128 -8.34 3.74 8.57
C ALA A 128 -9.45 4.58 7.92
N ASP A 129 -10.27 5.26 8.72
CA ASP A 129 -11.34 6.14 8.22
C ASP A 129 -10.80 7.31 7.40
N ALA A 130 -9.77 8.01 7.89
CA ALA A 130 -9.14 9.11 7.14
C ALA A 130 -8.53 8.65 5.80
N LEU A 131 -7.97 7.44 5.75
CA LEU A 131 -7.44 6.85 4.51
C LEU A 131 -8.57 6.48 3.53
N LYS A 132 -9.67 5.90 4.01
CA LYS A 132 -10.84 5.59 3.18
C LYS A 132 -11.44 6.87 2.59
N ASP A 133 -11.58 7.92 3.39
CA ASP A 133 -12.05 9.23 2.94
C ASP A 133 -11.10 9.82 1.88
N LEU A 134 -9.78 9.73 2.09
CA LEU A 134 -8.79 10.14 1.09
C LEU A 134 -8.99 9.40 -0.25
N PHE A 135 -9.13 8.07 -0.23
CA PHE A 135 -9.29 7.29 -1.46
C PHE A 135 -10.61 7.59 -2.17
N ALA A 136 -11.70 7.74 -1.41
CA ALA A 136 -12.99 8.13 -1.95
C ALA A 136 -12.93 9.51 -2.63
N ASN A 137 -12.30 10.49 -1.98
CA ASN A 137 -12.14 11.85 -2.51
C ASN A 137 -11.26 11.91 -3.76
N GLU A 138 -10.23 11.05 -3.85
CA GLU A 138 -9.38 10.95 -5.04
C GLU A 138 -9.96 10.04 -6.13
N GLY A 139 -11.15 9.47 -5.91
CA GLY A 139 -11.83 8.56 -6.84
C GLY A 139 -11.04 7.27 -7.09
N ILE A 140 -10.32 6.78 -6.07
CA ILE A 140 -9.49 5.59 -6.15
C ILE A 140 -10.27 4.38 -5.59
N PRO A 141 -10.43 3.30 -6.36
CA PRO A 141 -11.10 2.10 -5.89
C PRO A 141 -10.27 1.40 -4.80
N LEU A 142 -10.92 1.15 -3.66
CA LEU A 142 -10.45 0.28 -2.59
C LEU A 142 -10.88 -1.16 -2.90
N GLU A 143 -9.91 -2.01 -3.25
CA GLU A 143 -10.19 -3.40 -3.66
C GLU A 143 -10.60 -4.26 -2.47
N PHE A 144 -9.96 -4.06 -1.32
CA PHE A 144 -10.39 -4.65 -0.06
C PHE A 144 -9.93 -3.79 1.12
N ASP A 145 -10.71 -3.87 2.19
CA ASP A 145 -10.42 -3.28 3.49
C ASP A 145 -10.43 -4.39 4.55
N GLU A 146 -9.24 -4.78 4.98
CA GLU A 146 -9.05 -5.71 6.10
C GLU A 146 -8.43 -4.99 7.29
N THR A 147 -8.91 -3.78 7.56
CA THR A 147 -8.45 -2.99 8.70
C THR A 147 -9.39 -3.07 9.90
N CYS A 148 -8.81 -2.94 11.09
CA CYS A 148 -9.52 -2.85 12.36
C CYS A 148 -10.57 -3.95 12.52
N ALA A 149 -11.87 -3.62 12.67
CA ALA A 149 -12.94 -4.59 12.84
C ALA A 149 -13.10 -5.56 11.65
N ASN A 150 -12.62 -5.21 10.46
CA ASN A 150 -12.64 -6.07 9.27
C ASN A 150 -11.44 -7.01 9.20
N ARG A 151 -10.48 -6.89 10.12
CA ARG A 151 -9.28 -7.71 10.14
C ARG A 151 -9.59 -9.11 10.66
N THR A 152 -9.34 -10.10 9.82
CA THR A 152 -9.62 -11.52 10.12
C THR A 152 -8.35 -12.36 10.32
N SER A 153 -7.17 -11.81 10.02
CA SER A 153 -5.89 -12.51 10.13
C SER A 153 -4.71 -11.56 10.34
N GLU A 154 -3.62 -12.11 10.85
CA GLU A 154 -2.32 -11.45 11.04
C GLU A 154 -1.42 -11.71 9.82
N THR A 155 -1.79 -11.17 8.66
CA THR A 155 -1.01 -11.33 7.43
C THR A 155 -0.21 -10.08 7.10
N LEU A 156 0.79 -10.23 6.24
CA LEU A 156 1.42 -9.09 5.58
C LEU A 156 0.44 -8.47 4.56
N LEU A 157 0.76 -7.26 4.12
CA LEU A 157 0.16 -6.69 2.92
C LEU A 157 1.25 -6.25 1.95
N GLY A 158 1.10 -6.62 0.69
CA GLY A 158 2.03 -6.25 -0.35
C GLY A 158 1.39 -6.04 -1.70
N ALA A 159 2.23 -5.70 -2.67
CA ALA A 159 1.87 -5.65 -4.07
C ALA A 159 3.07 -6.04 -4.95
N VAL A 160 2.77 -6.60 -6.12
CA VAL A 160 3.77 -6.98 -7.12
C VAL A 160 3.25 -6.68 -8.52
N ILE A 161 4.19 -6.45 -9.44
CA ILE A 161 3.97 -6.41 -10.88
C ILE A 161 4.44 -7.75 -11.44
N LEU A 162 3.61 -8.50 -12.16
CA LEU A 162 4.02 -9.76 -12.78
C LEU A 162 4.65 -9.53 -14.15
N TYR A 163 5.23 -10.58 -14.75
CA TYR A 163 5.90 -10.51 -16.06
C TYR A 163 4.97 -10.07 -17.20
N ASP A 164 3.65 -10.26 -17.07
CA ASP A 164 2.64 -9.82 -18.03
C ASP A 164 2.14 -8.37 -17.77
N ASN A 165 2.86 -7.60 -16.94
CA ASN A 165 2.51 -6.26 -16.46
C ASN A 165 1.20 -6.17 -15.67
N SER A 166 0.59 -7.29 -15.30
CA SER A 166 -0.49 -7.29 -14.31
C SER A 166 0.06 -6.90 -12.94
N THR A 167 -0.81 -6.39 -12.09
CA THR A 167 -0.48 -6.12 -10.68
C THR A 167 -1.35 -6.98 -9.80
N HIS A 168 -0.82 -7.40 -8.65
CA HIS A 168 -1.51 -8.21 -7.67
C HIS A 168 -1.19 -7.71 -6.27
N PHE A 169 -2.20 -7.71 -5.39
CA PHE A 169 -1.97 -7.55 -3.95
C PHE A 169 -1.54 -8.90 -3.36
N ILE A 170 -0.62 -8.87 -2.41
CA ILE A 170 -0.05 -10.06 -1.78
C ILE A 170 -0.47 -10.07 -0.31
N LYS A 171 -0.95 -11.21 0.16
CA LYS A 171 -1.20 -11.46 1.59
C LYS A 171 -0.32 -12.57 2.17
N HIS A 172 0.29 -13.38 1.31
CA HIS A 172 1.16 -14.48 1.73
C HIS A 172 2.40 -14.55 0.83
N LEU A 173 3.57 -14.73 1.46
CA LEU A 173 4.77 -15.18 0.78
C LEU A 173 4.96 -16.67 1.05
N VAL A 174 5.21 -17.44 0.01
CA VAL A 174 5.40 -18.89 0.09
C VAL A 174 6.81 -19.21 -0.39
N ALA A 175 7.60 -19.87 0.45
CA ALA A 175 8.93 -20.30 0.08
C ALA A 175 8.86 -21.56 -0.80
N SER A 176 9.62 -21.57 -1.89
CA SER A 176 9.84 -22.73 -2.76
C SER A 176 11.22 -23.35 -2.56
#